data_AF-A0A076GXC8-F1
#
_entry.id   AF-A0A076GXC8-F1
#
_cell.length_a   1.000
_cell.length_b   1.000
_cell.length_c   1.000
_cell.angle_alpha   90.00
_cell.angle_beta   90.00
_cell.angle_gamma   90.00
#
_symmetry.space_group_name_H-M   'P 1'
#
loop_
_entity.id
_entity.type
_entity.pdbx_description
1 polymer ?
#
loop_
_entity_poly.entity_id
_entity_poly.type
_entity_poly.pdbx_seq_one_letter_code
_entity_poly.pdbx_strand_id
1 'polypeptide(L)'
;MENTKLTKRLKELGISDLEFNIYKKEYYENFKNNKTTEQVHLQLLKRYCESGGEVQEILHRLFHGNRLNIVNQISLKSKRWSLTSEEFTSTIHQIVDEGYALFPRRLTSATIKELNDFANQCKHTFMIKNKANQEIVYKEGYLYETPEGTITAEADLKSVETHNPVQDLISDSVLKSIVSMSLGAPVKATRISLWNTYQSTEEEGEAAQKFHFDLDGLRWLKIFIFLTSVGPNNGPHMYIPRSHWPSSKHLMEQIMTSKGYSRYDDSEIEKFYAREDWKTLICNQGEIVIADTRCWHKGTRVKNGFRRVLQPLYTANTFCQNLTTA
;
A
#
# COMPACT_ATOMS: atom_id res chain seq x y z
N MET A 1 -28.18 -7.90 -13.44
CA MET A 1 -28.30 -9.11 -12.58
C MET A 1 -27.23 -9.14 -11.49
N GLU A 2 -25.94 -8.90 -11.83
CA GLU A 2 -24.84 -8.87 -10.86
C GLU A 2 -24.98 -7.75 -9.81
N ASN A 3 -25.24 -6.50 -10.24
CA ASN A 3 -25.41 -5.38 -9.31
C ASN A 3 -26.56 -5.59 -8.32
N THR A 4 -27.67 -6.20 -8.76
CA THR A 4 -28.80 -6.54 -7.87
C THR A 4 -28.40 -7.54 -6.78
N LYS A 5 -27.59 -8.55 -7.12
CA LYS A 5 -27.05 -9.52 -6.15
C LYS A 5 -26.10 -8.84 -5.16
N LEU A 6 -25.21 -7.97 -5.65
CA LEU A 6 -24.27 -7.21 -4.82
C LEU A 6 -24.98 -6.26 -3.84
N THR A 7 -25.99 -5.51 -4.31
CA THR A 7 -26.79 -4.65 -3.43
C THR A 7 -27.56 -5.46 -2.40
N LYS A 8 -28.10 -6.63 -2.75
CA LYS A 8 -28.72 -7.54 -1.77
C LYS A 8 -27.71 -7.98 -0.71
N ARG A 9 -26.49 -8.35 -1.11
CA ARG A 9 -25.43 -8.76 -0.19
C ARG A 9 -25.01 -7.64 0.77
N LEU A 10 -24.94 -6.39 0.31
CA LEU A 10 -24.70 -5.25 1.21
C LEU A 10 -25.76 -5.15 2.32
N LYS A 11 -27.04 -5.38 1.99
CA LYS A 11 -28.12 -5.39 2.99
C LYS A 11 -27.98 -6.53 4.00
N GLU A 12 -27.58 -7.71 3.53
CA GLU A 12 -27.27 -8.86 4.41
C GLU A 12 -26.09 -8.57 5.35
N LEU A 13 -25.13 -7.76 4.91
CA LEU A 13 -24.00 -7.26 5.72
C LEU A 13 -24.37 -6.03 6.58
N GLY A 14 -25.66 -5.68 6.69
CA GLY A 14 -26.15 -4.63 7.56
C GLY A 14 -25.98 -3.19 7.02
N ILE A 15 -25.67 -3.02 5.73
CA ILE A 15 -25.60 -1.71 5.08
C ILE A 15 -27.01 -1.27 4.67
N SER A 16 -27.47 -0.17 5.27
CA SER A 16 -28.78 0.41 4.92
C SER A 16 -28.76 1.12 3.55
N ASP A 17 -29.93 1.34 2.95
CA ASP A 17 -30.04 2.11 1.72
C ASP A 17 -29.54 3.56 1.91
N LEU A 18 -29.75 4.15 3.10
CA LEU A 18 -29.24 5.46 3.45
C LEU A 18 -27.69 5.48 3.48
N GLU A 19 -27.09 4.52 4.17
CA GLU A 19 -25.63 4.36 4.27
C GLU A 19 -24.99 4.15 2.90
N PHE A 20 -25.56 3.27 2.08
CA PHE A 20 -25.11 3.06 0.70
C PHE A 20 -25.20 4.34 -0.15
N ASN A 21 -26.29 5.10 -0.02
CA ASN A 21 -26.45 6.36 -0.73
C ASN A 21 -25.45 7.43 -0.27
N ILE A 22 -25.09 7.46 1.02
CA ILE A 22 -24.02 8.33 1.53
C ILE A 22 -22.68 7.95 0.90
N TYR A 23 -22.31 6.67 0.90
CA TYR A 23 -21.08 6.19 0.26
C TYR A 23 -21.05 6.53 -1.23
N LYS A 24 -22.16 6.29 -1.93
CA LYS A 24 -22.30 6.60 -3.36
C LYS A 24 -22.14 8.10 -3.61
N LYS A 25 -22.81 8.93 -2.80
CA LYS A 25 -22.73 10.39 -2.88
C LYS A 25 -21.29 10.86 -2.68
N GLU A 26 -20.64 10.46 -1.60
CA GLU A 26 -19.25 10.84 -1.34
C GLU A 26 -18.30 10.33 -2.43
N TYR A 27 -18.48 9.09 -2.89
CA TYR A 27 -17.65 8.50 -3.92
C TYR A 27 -17.70 9.28 -5.26
N TYR A 28 -18.89 9.72 -5.70
CA TYR A 28 -19.06 10.44 -6.98
C TYR A 28 -18.94 11.96 -6.86
N GLU A 29 -19.41 12.57 -5.77
CA GLU A 29 -19.45 14.03 -5.60
C GLU A 29 -18.14 14.56 -4.98
N ASN A 30 -17.51 13.83 -4.05
CA ASN A 30 -16.26 14.27 -3.42
C ASN A 30 -15.02 14.01 -4.28
N PHE A 31 -15.14 13.40 -5.47
CA PHE A 31 -14.05 13.37 -6.47
C PHE A 31 -13.57 14.79 -6.84
N LYS A 32 -14.46 15.80 -6.76
CA LYS A 32 -14.10 17.19 -7.07
C LYS A 32 -13.33 17.89 -5.94
N ASN A 33 -13.53 17.48 -4.68
CA ASN A 33 -13.01 18.18 -3.50
C ASN A 33 -11.95 17.39 -2.73
N ASN A 34 -11.63 16.15 -3.15
CA ASN A 34 -10.64 15.26 -2.51
C ASN A 34 -10.82 15.16 -0.98
N LYS A 35 -12.04 15.08 -0.45
CA LYS A 35 -12.27 14.89 0.99
C LYS A 35 -13.42 13.94 1.24
N THR A 36 -13.13 12.80 1.85
CA THR A 36 -14.12 11.92 2.49
C THR A 36 -14.31 12.43 3.90
N THR A 37 -15.54 12.47 4.40
CA THR A 37 -15.77 12.90 5.78
C THR A 37 -15.20 11.88 6.76
N GLU A 38 -14.71 12.34 7.91
CA GLU A 38 -14.19 11.45 8.96
C GLU A 38 -15.23 10.43 9.42
N GLN A 39 -16.48 10.86 9.56
CA GLN A 39 -17.59 9.99 9.87
C GLN A 39 -17.76 8.84 8.85
N VAL A 40 -17.72 9.14 7.55
CA VAL A 40 -17.85 8.12 6.50
C VAL A 40 -16.64 7.19 6.46
N HIS A 41 -15.43 7.72 6.67
CA HIS A 41 -14.23 6.90 6.77
C HIS A 41 -14.30 5.93 7.96
N LEU A 42 -14.60 6.43 9.17
CA LEU A 42 -14.73 5.61 10.37
C LEU A 42 -15.86 4.58 10.23
N GLN A 43 -16.97 4.95 9.58
CA GLN A 43 -18.05 4.02 9.30
C GLN A 43 -17.60 2.92 8.35
N LEU A 44 -16.96 3.26 7.22
CA LEU A 44 -16.44 2.25 6.28
C LEU A 44 -15.40 1.35 6.94
N LEU A 45 -14.52 1.92 7.78
CA LEU A 45 -13.55 1.17 8.57
C LEU A 45 -14.25 0.15 9.49
N LYS A 46 -15.27 0.58 10.23
CA LYS A 46 -16.07 -0.33 11.07
C LYS A 46 -16.67 -1.45 10.21
N ARG A 47 -17.28 -1.12 9.08
CA ARG A 47 -17.84 -2.10 8.13
C ARG A 47 -16.79 -3.03 7.54
N TYR A 48 -15.58 -2.55 7.32
CA TYR A 48 -14.46 -3.38 6.90
C TYR A 48 -14.14 -4.44 7.96
N CYS A 49 -13.97 -4.03 9.23
CA CYS A 49 -13.68 -4.95 10.32
C CYS A 49 -14.80 -5.99 10.53
N GLU A 50 -16.06 -5.54 10.52
CA GLU A 50 -17.25 -6.41 10.68
C GLU A 50 -17.42 -7.42 9.53
N SER A 51 -16.99 -7.08 8.32
CA SER A 51 -17.18 -7.93 7.14
C SER A 51 -15.92 -8.64 6.65
N GLY A 52 -14.80 -8.49 7.38
CA GLY A 52 -13.48 -8.93 6.90
C GLY A 52 -13.03 -8.26 5.60
N GLY A 53 -13.65 -7.13 5.22
CA GLY A 53 -13.39 -6.43 3.96
C GLY A 53 -14.37 -6.73 2.82
N GLU A 54 -15.39 -7.57 3.03
CA GLU A 54 -16.37 -7.90 1.97
C GLU A 54 -17.15 -6.66 1.50
N VAL A 55 -17.55 -5.78 2.43
CA VAL A 55 -18.25 -4.53 2.09
C VAL A 55 -17.42 -3.69 1.12
N GLN A 56 -16.12 -3.57 1.36
CA GLN A 56 -15.21 -2.78 0.53
C GLN A 56 -15.10 -3.34 -0.89
N GLU A 57 -15.03 -4.67 -1.03
CA GLU A 57 -14.99 -5.37 -2.32
C GLU A 57 -16.28 -5.17 -3.13
N ILE A 58 -17.43 -5.26 -2.45
CA ILE A 58 -18.73 -5.05 -3.10
C ILE A 58 -18.88 -3.60 -3.56
N LEU A 59 -18.53 -2.62 -2.72
CA LEU A 59 -18.58 -1.20 -3.07
C LEU A 59 -17.69 -0.89 -4.27
N HIS A 60 -16.46 -1.43 -4.31
CA HIS A 60 -15.56 -1.28 -5.46
C HIS A 60 -16.22 -1.76 -6.76
N ARG A 61 -16.79 -2.97 -6.75
CA ARG A 61 -17.45 -3.55 -7.93
C ARG A 61 -18.68 -2.75 -8.37
N LEU A 62 -19.50 -2.28 -7.43
CA LEU A 62 -20.67 -1.47 -7.73
C LEU A 62 -20.30 -0.11 -8.32
N PHE A 63 -19.23 0.52 -7.83
CA PHE A 63 -18.84 1.87 -8.25
C PHE A 63 -17.99 1.90 -9.52
N HIS A 64 -17.25 0.82 -9.82
CA HIS A 64 -16.36 0.71 -10.98
C HIS A 64 -16.84 -0.27 -12.05
N GLY A 65 -18.08 -0.77 -11.95
CA GLY A 65 -18.65 -1.94 -12.66
C GLY A 65 -18.67 -1.99 -14.19
N ASN A 66 -17.74 -1.35 -14.91
CA ASN A 66 -17.52 -1.52 -16.34
C ASN A 66 -16.03 -1.78 -16.66
N ARG A 67 -15.62 -3.06 -16.55
CA ARG A 67 -14.27 -3.53 -16.90
C ARG A 67 -13.91 -3.33 -18.39
N LEU A 68 -14.90 -3.22 -19.27
CA LEU A 68 -14.73 -3.20 -20.72
C LEU A 68 -13.85 -2.04 -21.23
N ASN A 69 -13.82 -0.91 -20.52
CA ASN A 69 -12.99 0.24 -20.92
C ASN A 69 -11.49 0.09 -20.58
N ILE A 70 -11.11 -0.86 -19.73
CA ILE A 70 -9.72 -1.04 -19.29
C ILE A 70 -8.92 -1.80 -20.33
N VAL A 71 -9.52 -2.83 -20.93
CA VAL A 71 -8.84 -3.75 -21.86
C VAL A 71 -8.26 -2.99 -23.06
N ASN A 72 -8.97 -1.96 -23.53
CA ASN A 72 -8.55 -1.12 -24.65
C ASN A 72 -7.40 -0.17 -24.32
N GLN A 73 -7.02 -0.04 -23.05
CA GLN A 73 -5.95 0.85 -22.57
C GLN A 73 -4.72 0.08 -22.06
N ILE A 74 -4.71 -1.25 -22.18
CA ILE A 74 -3.60 -2.10 -21.76
C ILE A 74 -2.41 -1.91 -22.70
N SER A 75 -1.23 -1.75 -22.12
CA SER A 75 0.03 -1.84 -22.83
C SER A 75 0.97 -2.84 -22.17
N LEU A 76 1.56 -3.72 -22.98
CA LEU A 76 2.64 -4.63 -22.57
C LEU A 76 4.02 -4.02 -22.84
N LYS A 77 4.07 -2.85 -23.50
CA LYS A 77 5.32 -2.15 -23.82
C LYS A 77 5.22 -0.65 -23.54
N SER A 78 6.26 -0.11 -22.93
CA SER A 78 6.49 1.31 -22.73
C SER A 78 7.89 1.69 -23.20
N LYS A 79 8.30 2.94 -22.94
CA LYS A 79 9.68 3.38 -23.11
C LYS A 79 10.64 2.59 -22.20
N ARG A 80 10.21 2.17 -21.01
CA ARG A 80 11.07 1.53 -19.99
C ARG A 80 11.02 0.02 -20.07
N TRP A 81 9.84 -0.56 -20.30
CA TRP A 81 9.63 -1.99 -20.10
C TRP A 81 8.87 -2.63 -21.27
N SER A 82 9.16 -3.90 -21.49
CA SER A 82 8.42 -4.76 -22.40
C SER A 82 8.25 -6.10 -21.72
N LEU A 83 7.01 -6.56 -21.62
CA LEU A 83 6.65 -7.87 -21.06
C LEU A 83 6.06 -8.76 -22.15
N THR A 84 6.27 -10.06 -22.01
CA THR A 84 5.47 -11.06 -22.73
C THR A 84 4.05 -11.12 -22.16
N SER A 85 3.11 -11.67 -22.93
CA SER A 85 1.74 -11.90 -22.44
C SER A 85 1.69 -12.83 -21.24
N GLU A 86 2.62 -13.80 -21.17
CA GLU A 86 2.72 -14.73 -20.04
C GLU A 86 3.19 -14.02 -18.77
N GLU A 87 4.27 -13.23 -18.84
CA GLU A 87 4.76 -12.43 -17.71
C GLU A 87 3.69 -11.47 -17.21
N PHE A 88 2.98 -10.80 -18.13
CA PHE A 88 1.91 -9.86 -17.81
C PHE A 88 0.76 -10.54 -17.06
N THR A 89 0.22 -11.63 -17.63
CA THR A 89 -0.89 -12.39 -17.02
C THR A 89 -0.48 -13.04 -15.69
N SER A 90 0.72 -13.63 -15.62
CA SER A 90 1.24 -14.25 -14.40
C SER A 90 1.40 -13.23 -13.27
N THR A 91 1.90 -12.03 -13.58
CA THR A 91 2.02 -10.95 -12.58
C THR A 91 0.65 -10.54 -12.03
N ILE A 92 -0.36 -10.40 -12.89
CA ILE A 92 -1.72 -10.08 -12.48
C ILE A 92 -2.31 -11.20 -11.61
N HIS A 93 -2.13 -12.46 -12.02
CA HIS A 93 -2.63 -13.61 -11.26
C HIS A 93 -2.02 -13.69 -9.86
N GLN A 94 -0.70 -13.46 -9.74
CA GLN A 94 -0.03 -13.40 -8.44
C GLN A 94 -0.58 -12.27 -7.56
N ILE A 95 -0.77 -11.06 -8.11
CA ILE A 95 -1.36 -9.94 -7.34
C ILE A 95 -2.78 -10.27 -6.89
N VAL A 96 -3.61 -10.80 -7.79
CA VAL A 96 -5.02 -11.08 -7.49
C VAL A 96 -5.16 -12.21 -6.49
N ASP A 97 -4.43 -13.31 -6.67
CA ASP A 97 -4.54 -14.50 -5.82
C ASP A 97 -3.74 -14.38 -4.53
N GLU A 98 -2.45 -14.07 -4.61
CA GLU A 98 -1.52 -14.05 -3.47
C GLU A 98 -1.47 -12.69 -2.76
N GLY A 99 -1.95 -11.62 -3.42
CA GLY A 99 -1.90 -10.26 -2.89
C GLY A 99 -0.63 -9.51 -3.24
N TYR A 100 0.39 -10.14 -3.83
CA TYR A 100 1.61 -9.46 -4.27
C TYR A 100 2.28 -10.16 -5.44
N ALA A 101 3.15 -9.44 -6.15
CA ALA A 101 4.03 -10.00 -7.15
C ALA A 101 5.36 -9.25 -7.23
N LEU A 102 6.43 -9.98 -7.54
CA LEU A 102 7.67 -9.37 -8.03
C LEU A 102 7.47 -8.98 -9.49
N PHE A 103 7.70 -7.71 -9.82
CA PHE A 103 7.58 -7.24 -11.19
C PHE A 103 8.71 -7.86 -12.06
N PRO A 104 8.43 -8.33 -13.28
CA PRO A 104 9.41 -9.10 -14.08
C PRO A 104 10.63 -8.32 -14.58
N ARG A 105 10.70 -7.00 -14.30
CA ARG A 105 11.81 -6.13 -14.70
C ARG A 105 12.31 -5.37 -13.48
N ARG A 106 13.56 -4.93 -13.56
CA ARG A 106 14.22 -4.09 -12.56
C ARG A 106 14.65 -2.76 -13.15
N LEU A 107 14.85 -1.76 -12.29
CA LEU A 107 15.46 -0.50 -12.69
C LEU A 107 16.90 -0.70 -13.17
N THR A 108 17.34 0.18 -14.06
CA THR A 108 18.74 0.23 -14.49
C THR A 108 19.58 0.93 -13.43
N SER A 109 20.88 0.62 -13.37
CA SER A 109 21.82 1.29 -12.45
C SER A 109 21.83 2.80 -12.62
N ALA A 110 21.63 3.31 -13.84
CA ALA A 110 21.54 4.74 -14.11
C ALA A 110 20.31 5.38 -13.44
N THR A 111 19.12 4.79 -13.61
CA THR A 111 17.90 5.29 -12.95
C THR A 111 17.98 5.16 -11.42
N ILE A 112 18.56 4.07 -10.92
CA ILE A 112 18.78 3.89 -9.48
C ILE A 112 19.70 4.97 -8.92
N LYS A 113 20.79 5.28 -9.62
CA LYS A 113 21.73 6.34 -9.23
C LYS A 113 21.01 7.70 -9.21
N GLU A 114 20.29 8.03 -10.27
CA GLU A 114 19.54 9.28 -10.40
C GLU A 114 18.51 9.47 -9.26
N LEU A 115 17.73 8.43 -8.94
CA LEU A 115 16.76 8.48 -7.84
C LEU A 115 17.42 8.56 -6.46
N ASN A 116 18.58 7.90 -6.28
CA ASN A 116 19.35 8.00 -5.04
C ASN A 116 20.00 9.38 -4.86
N ASP A 117 20.54 9.96 -5.94
CA ASP A 117 21.11 11.31 -5.93
C ASP A 117 20.03 12.33 -5.58
N PHE A 118 18.84 12.23 -6.20
CA PHE A 118 17.67 13.03 -5.85
C PHE A 118 17.31 12.90 -4.36
N ALA A 119 17.19 11.67 -3.86
CA ALA A 119 16.89 11.41 -2.45
C ALA A 119 17.96 11.99 -1.51
N ASN A 120 19.22 12.10 -1.93
CA ASN A 120 20.26 12.70 -1.09
C ASN A 120 20.24 14.24 -1.13
N GLN A 121 19.56 14.85 -2.11
CA GLN A 121 19.55 16.29 -2.36
C GLN A 121 18.24 16.97 -1.92
N CYS A 122 17.14 16.24 -1.77
CA CYS A 122 15.87 16.81 -1.32
C CYS A 122 15.75 16.86 0.21
N LYS A 123 14.87 17.73 0.69
CA LYS A 123 14.51 17.79 2.12
C LYS A 123 13.73 16.53 2.53
N HIS A 124 13.82 16.20 3.80
CA HIS A 124 13.12 15.10 4.44
C HIS A 124 12.50 15.52 5.76
N THR A 125 11.41 14.87 6.14
CA THR A 125 10.88 14.85 7.50
C THR A 125 11.40 13.60 8.21
N PHE A 126 12.25 13.80 9.21
CA PHE A 126 12.81 12.77 10.08
C PHE A 126 11.86 12.47 11.22
N MET A 127 11.54 11.21 11.44
CA MET A 127 10.94 10.70 12.66
C MET A 127 12.07 10.19 13.57
N ILE A 128 12.28 10.90 14.66
CA ILE A 128 13.39 10.68 15.58
C ILE A 128 12.82 10.21 16.90
N LYS A 129 13.35 9.13 17.45
CA LYS A 129 13.00 8.70 18.80
C LYS A 129 14.13 9.07 19.77
N ASN A 130 13.79 9.90 20.74
CA ASN A 130 14.74 10.35 21.75
C ASN A 130 15.03 9.20 22.72
N LYS A 131 16.30 8.79 22.81
CA LYS A 131 16.74 7.67 23.66
C LYS A 131 16.46 7.92 25.15
N ALA A 132 16.52 9.17 25.61
CA ALA A 132 16.44 9.49 27.03
C ALA A 132 15.01 9.40 27.60
N ASN A 133 14.01 9.82 26.81
CA ASN A 133 12.61 9.90 27.25
C ASN A 133 11.63 9.11 26.37
N GLN A 134 12.12 8.40 25.35
CA GLN A 134 11.36 7.59 24.39
C GLN A 134 10.35 8.38 23.53
N GLU A 135 10.40 9.71 23.56
CA GLU A 135 9.51 10.60 22.81
C GLU A 135 9.82 10.59 21.30
N ILE A 136 8.78 10.67 20.48
CA ILE A 136 8.91 10.81 19.03
C ILE A 136 8.86 12.30 18.67
N VAL A 137 9.89 12.76 17.97
CA VAL A 137 10.01 14.13 17.46
C VAL A 137 10.14 14.10 15.95
N TYR A 138 9.48 15.06 15.29
CA TYR A 138 9.59 15.27 13.85
C TYR A 138 10.45 16.49 13.55
N LYS A 139 11.41 16.33 12.64
CA LYS A 139 12.32 17.41 12.23
C LYS A 139 12.53 17.42 10.72
N GLU A 140 12.56 18.60 10.11
CA GLU A 140 12.96 18.72 8.70
C GLU A 140 14.49 18.88 8.55
N GLY A 141 15.04 18.34 7.46
CA GLY A 141 16.45 18.52 7.13
C GLY A 141 16.87 17.76 5.87
N TYR A 142 18.17 17.50 5.72
CA TYR A 142 18.74 16.75 4.61
C TYR A 142 19.49 15.52 5.11
N LEU A 143 19.61 14.49 4.26
CA LEU A 143 20.18 13.20 4.67
C LEU A 143 21.67 13.24 5.05
N TYR A 144 22.43 14.22 4.55
CA TYR A 144 23.84 14.40 4.92
C TYR A 144 24.02 14.86 6.38
N GLU A 145 22.94 15.29 7.03
CA GLU A 145 22.86 15.63 8.46
C GLU A 145 21.78 14.78 9.16
N THR A 146 21.74 13.47 8.88
CA THR A 146 20.75 12.56 9.50
C THR A 146 20.90 12.59 11.03
N PRO A 147 19.87 13.03 11.79
CA PRO A 147 19.95 13.12 13.25
C PRO A 147 20.12 11.75 13.92
N GLU A 148 20.84 11.69 15.05
CA GLU A 148 20.92 10.49 15.86
C GLU A 148 19.52 10.07 16.35
N GLY A 149 19.23 8.77 16.36
CA GLY A 149 17.92 8.24 16.77
C GLY A 149 16.84 8.34 15.69
N THR A 150 17.20 8.70 14.46
CA THR A 150 16.28 8.64 13.32
C THR A 150 15.84 7.19 13.05
N ILE A 151 14.53 6.96 13.03
CA ILE A 151 13.93 5.67 12.65
C ILE A 151 13.58 5.70 11.15
N THR A 152 12.91 6.76 10.72
CA THR A 152 12.56 6.98 9.31
C THR A 152 12.82 8.42 8.88
N ALA A 153 13.07 8.61 7.58
CA ALA A 153 13.04 9.91 6.95
C ALA A 153 12.22 9.81 5.65
N GLU A 154 11.14 10.57 5.55
CA GLU A 154 10.32 10.66 4.33
C GLU A 154 10.74 11.91 3.55
N ALA A 155 11.00 11.76 2.25
CA ALA A 155 11.31 12.92 1.41
C ALA A 155 10.11 13.86 1.30
N ASP A 156 10.38 15.15 1.15
CA ASP A 156 9.36 16.17 0.90
C ASP A 156 8.48 15.78 -0.29
N LEU A 157 7.17 15.67 -0.03
CA LEU A 157 6.18 15.22 -1.01
C LEU A 157 6.22 16.05 -2.28
N LYS A 158 6.32 17.38 -2.16
CA LYS A 158 6.30 18.27 -3.33
C LYS A 158 7.52 18.05 -4.23
N SER A 159 8.67 17.79 -3.63
CA SER A 159 9.90 17.46 -4.34
C SER A 159 9.75 16.13 -5.09
N VAL A 160 9.20 15.10 -4.43
CA VAL A 160 8.98 13.78 -5.06
C VAL A 160 7.98 13.86 -6.21
N GLU A 161 6.87 14.58 -6.01
CA GLU A 161 5.80 14.74 -7.00
C GLU A 161 6.22 15.54 -8.24
N THR A 162 7.22 16.40 -8.14
CA THR A 162 7.66 17.22 -9.28
C THR A 162 8.92 16.68 -9.96
N HIS A 163 9.54 15.61 -9.43
CA HIS A 163 10.76 15.04 -9.99
C HIS A 163 10.48 14.21 -11.26
N ASN A 164 11.04 14.62 -12.40
CA ASN A 164 10.79 14.01 -13.72
C ASN A 164 11.03 12.49 -13.77
N PRO A 165 12.18 11.94 -13.30
CA PRO A 165 12.38 10.49 -13.23
C PRO A 165 11.35 9.74 -12.40
N VAL A 166 10.82 10.34 -11.33
CA VAL A 166 9.74 9.75 -10.53
C VAL A 166 8.44 9.78 -11.33
N GLN A 167 8.09 10.92 -11.93
CA GLN A 167 6.88 11.06 -12.75
C GLN A 167 6.86 10.11 -13.94
N ASP A 168 7.98 9.97 -14.65
CA ASP A 168 8.10 9.04 -15.76
C ASP A 168 7.97 7.57 -15.32
N LEU A 169 8.40 7.23 -14.10
CA LEU A 169 8.32 5.88 -13.56
C LEU A 169 6.89 5.54 -13.14
N ILE A 170 6.22 6.46 -12.43
CA ILE A 170 4.85 6.21 -11.95
C ILE A 170 3.80 6.30 -13.08
N SER A 171 4.11 7.02 -14.16
CA SER A 171 3.24 7.13 -15.32
C SER A 171 3.44 6.00 -16.35
N ASP A 172 4.36 5.08 -16.09
CA ASP A 172 4.68 3.97 -17.02
C ASP A 172 3.43 3.15 -17.36
N SER A 173 3.18 2.99 -18.66
CA SER A 173 1.96 2.37 -19.17
C SER A 173 1.88 0.87 -18.87
N VAL A 174 3.00 0.15 -18.77
CA VAL A 174 3.00 -1.28 -18.43
C VAL A 174 2.61 -1.45 -16.98
N LEU A 175 3.20 -0.66 -16.09
CA LEU A 175 2.88 -0.70 -14.66
C LEU A 175 1.41 -0.37 -14.40
N LYS A 176 0.93 0.74 -14.99
CA LYS A 176 -0.48 1.12 -14.91
C LYS A 176 -1.41 0.05 -15.46
N SER A 177 -1.01 -0.67 -16.51
CA SER A 177 -1.82 -1.74 -17.09
C SER A 177 -1.95 -2.93 -16.14
N ILE A 178 -0.85 -3.37 -15.51
CA ILE A 178 -0.88 -4.45 -14.51
C ILE A 178 -1.77 -4.06 -13.33
N VAL A 179 -1.58 -2.86 -12.77
CA VAL A 179 -2.39 -2.39 -11.64
C VAL A 179 -3.86 -2.25 -12.03
N SER A 180 -4.15 -1.65 -13.19
CA SER A 180 -5.55 -1.49 -13.66
C SER A 180 -6.26 -2.82 -13.86
N MET A 181 -5.56 -3.80 -14.42
CA MET A 181 -6.09 -5.15 -14.62
C MET A 181 -6.28 -5.89 -13.29
N SER A 182 -5.34 -5.74 -12.35
CA SER A 182 -5.42 -6.36 -11.02
C SER A 182 -6.57 -5.77 -10.18
N LEU A 183 -6.83 -4.46 -10.32
CA LEU A 183 -7.94 -3.79 -9.64
C LEU A 183 -9.26 -3.87 -10.41
N GLY A 184 -9.24 -4.18 -11.71
CA GLY A 184 -10.43 -4.13 -12.56
C GLY A 184 -11.03 -2.74 -12.70
N ALA A 185 -10.20 -1.68 -12.60
CA ALA A 185 -10.59 -0.28 -12.79
C ALA A 185 -9.40 0.53 -13.37
N PRO A 186 -9.64 1.64 -14.12
CA PRO A 186 -8.58 2.57 -14.48
C PRO A 186 -7.94 3.19 -13.23
N VAL A 187 -6.62 3.38 -13.23
CA VAL A 187 -5.88 3.83 -12.04
C VAL A 187 -5.10 5.13 -12.24
N LYS A 188 -4.89 5.83 -11.14
CA LYS A 188 -3.96 6.95 -10.99
C LYS A 188 -3.05 6.71 -9.78
N ALA A 189 -1.80 7.18 -9.87
CA ALA A 189 -0.96 7.33 -8.68
C ALA A 189 -1.50 8.51 -7.86
N THR A 190 -1.67 8.35 -6.54
CA THR A 190 -2.26 9.40 -5.69
C THR A 190 -1.39 9.81 -4.50
N ARG A 191 -0.59 8.90 -3.97
CA ARG A 191 0.41 9.19 -2.92
C ARG A 191 1.72 8.63 -3.38
N ILE A 192 2.78 9.42 -3.28
CA ILE A 192 4.12 9.02 -3.70
C ILE A 192 5.08 9.35 -2.57
N SER A 193 5.47 8.32 -1.82
CA SER A 193 6.40 8.48 -0.71
C SER A 193 7.78 7.98 -1.09
N LEU A 194 8.83 8.66 -0.63
CA LEU A 194 10.20 8.15 -0.68
C LEU A 194 10.69 7.99 0.75
N TRP A 195 10.79 6.75 1.18
CA TRP A 195 11.13 6.38 2.55
C TRP A 195 12.60 5.99 2.65
N ASN A 196 13.27 6.51 3.68
CA ASN A 196 14.49 5.96 4.24
C ASN A 196 14.14 5.35 5.61
N THR A 197 14.43 4.07 5.82
CA THR A 197 14.30 3.41 7.13
C THR A 197 15.70 3.07 7.62
N TYR A 198 16.03 3.50 8.84
CA TYR A 198 17.35 3.33 9.43
C TYR A 198 17.34 2.28 10.53
N GLN A 199 18.54 1.89 10.96
CA GLN A 199 18.72 1.03 12.11
C GLN A 199 18.16 1.71 13.36
N SER A 200 17.28 1.01 14.07
CA SER A 200 16.72 1.43 15.36
C SER A 200 16.98 0.36 16.42
N THR A 201 16.80 0.66 17.70
CA THR A 201 16.68 -0.34 18.77
C THR A 201 15.32 -1.07 18.73
N GLU A 202 15.17 -2.11 19.56
CA GLU A 202 13.92 -2.91 19.64
C GLU A 202 12.78 -2.07 20.22
N GLU A 203 13.07 -1.34 21.30
CA GLU A 203 12.16 -0.36 21.90
C GLU A 203 11.80 0.77 20.92
N GLU A 204 12.73 1.15 20.03
CA GLU A 204 12.52 2.29 19.13
C GLU A 204 11.54 2.02 17.97
N GLY A 205 11.33 0.78 17.56
CA GLY A 205 10.66 0.47 16.29
C GLY A 205 9.31 -0.25 16.38
N GLU A 206 8.74 -0.43 17.57
CA GLU A 206 7.63 -1.37 17.79
C GLU A 206 6.42 -1.16 16.88
N ALA A 207 5.93 0.08 16.70
CA ALA A 207 4.68 0.31 15.97
C ALA A 207 4.78 -0.05 14.48
N ALA A 208 5.88 0.30 13.80
CA ALA A 208 6.11 -0.04 12.39
C ALA A 208 6.45 -1.52 12.16
N GLN A 209 6.78 -2.24 13.25
CA GLN A 209 7.22 -3.64 13.24
C GLN A 209 6.14 -4.64 13.61
N LYS A 210 4.91 -4.17 13.87
CA LYS A 210 3.73 -5.01 14.11
C LYS A 210 2.93 -5.19 12.84
N PHE A 211 2.27 -6.35 12.72
CA PHE A 211 1.40 -6.63 11.59
C PHE A 211 0.22 -5.68 11.54
N HIS A 212 -0.14 -5.29 10.33
CA HIS A 212 -1.30 -4.46 10.03
C HIS A 212 -1.74 -4.71 8.60
N PHE A 213 -2.88 -4.13 8.26
CA PHE A 213 -3.27 -3.87 6.89
C PHE A 213 -3.44 -2.36 6.74
N ASP A 214 -3.38 -1.88 5.52
CA ASP A 214 -3.67 -0.48 5.21
C ASP A 214 -5.16 -0.30 4.88
N LEU A 215 -5.62 0.95 4.88
CA LEU A 215 -6.96 1.34 4.45
C LEU A 215 -6.92 2.58 3.52
N ASP A 216 -6.10 2.51 2.47
CA ASP A 216 -5.90 3.59 1.51
C ASP A 216 -7.01 3.67 0.41
N GLY A 217 -8.27 3.44 0.77
CA GLY A 217 -9.44 3.61 -0.09
C GLY A 217 -10.35 2.38 -0.18
N LEU A 218 -10.99 2.15 -1.34
CA LEU A 218 -11.74 0.90 -1.60
C LEU A 218 -10.84 -0.21 -2.13
N ARG A 219 -10.01 0.10 -3.13
CA ARG A 219 -9.03 -0.81 -3.69
C ARG A 219 -7.82 -0.01 -4.13
N TRP A 220 -6.64 -0.47 -3.76
CA TRP A 220 -5.38 0.14 -4.14
C TRP A 220 -4.30 -0.92 -4.25
N LEU A 221 -3.18 -0.56 -4.87
CA LEU A 221 -1.93 -1.31 -4.79
C LEU A 221 -0.81 -0.33 -4.47
N LYS A 222 0.07 -0.73 -3.53
CA LYS A 222 1.34 -0.04 -3.29
C LYS A 222 2.41 -0.72 -4.10
N ILE A 223 3.26 0.08 -4.74
CA ILE A 223 4.41 -0.44 -5.49
C ILE A 223 5.66 -0.07 -4.69
N PHE A 224 6.44 -1.05 -4.31
CA PHE A 224 7.67 -0.90 -3.55
C PHE A 224 8.85 -0.99 -4.51
N ILE A 225 9.47 0.15 -4.80
CA ILE A 225 10.61 0.25 -5.71
C ILE A 225 11.86 0.39 -4.87
N PHE A 226 12.66 -0.67 -4.77
CA PHE A 226 13.79 -0.74 -3.86
C PHE A 226 15.01 -0.01 -4.43
N LEU A 227 15.42 1.09 -3.81
CA LEU A 227 16.60 1.89 -4.22
C LEU A 227 17.88 1.46 -3.51
N THR A 228 17.78 0.51 -2.59
CA THR A 228 18.86 -0.22 -1.92
C THR A 228 18.54 -1.71 -1.89
N SER A 229 19.55 -2.59 -1.86
CA SER A 229 19.31 -4.01 -1.62
C SER A 229 18.82 -4.25 -0.19
N VAL A 230 17.85 -5.14 -0.04
CA VAL A 230 17.18 -5.48 1.21
C VAL A 230 17.34 -6.99 1.45
N GLY A 231 18.33 -7.34 2.26
CA GLY A 231 18.52 -8.69 2.80
C GLY A 231 17.75 -8.89 4.12
N PRO A 232 17.89 -10.07 4.77
CA PRO A 232 17.16 -10.41 6.00
C PRO A 232 17.38 -9.43 7.17
N ASN A 233 18.49 -8.71 7.16
CA ASN A 233 18.89 -7.77 8.22
C ASN A 233 18.65 -6.30 7.85
N ASN A 234 18.08 -6.01 6.68
CA ASN A 234 17.88 -4.64 6.18
C ASN A 234 16.41 -4.21 6.27
N GLY A 235 15.66 -4.80 7.20
CA GLY A 235 14.24 -4.53 7.37
C GLY A 235 13.36 -4.92 6.17
N PRO A 236 13.41 -6.17 5.68
CA PRO A 236 12.48 -6.62 4.64
C PRO A 236 11.02 -6.47 5.06
N HIS A 237 10.13 -6.36 4.08
CA HIS A 237 8.71 -6.49 4.36
C HIS A 237 8.38 -7.95 4.65
N MET A 238 7.59 -8.18 5.68
CA MET A 238 6.97 -9.47 5.94
C MET A 238 5.50 -9.38 5.55
N TYR A 239 5.00 -10.43 4.93
CA TYR A 239 3.71 -10.43 4.24
C TYR A 239 3.03 -11.78 4.43
N ILE A 240 1.71 -11.79 4.60
CA ILE A 240 0.91 -13.02 4.64
C ILE A 240 0.09 -13.10 3.35
N PRO A 241 0.48 -13.97 2.40
CA PRO A 241 -0.22 -14.09 1.13
C PRO A 241 -1.69 -14.46 1.33
N ARG A 242 -2.54 -14.09 0.37
CA ARG A 242 -4.00 -14.37 0.36
C ARG A 242 -4.80 -13.75 1.51
N SER A 243 -4.19 -12.96 2.39
CA SER A 243 -4.88 -12.38 3.54
C SER A 243 -5.69 -11.11 3.22
N HIS A 244 -5.62 -10.59 1.98
CA HIS A 244 -6.50 -9.55 1.46
C HIS A 244 -7.90 -10.05 1.09
N TRP A 245 -8.07 -11.36 0.90
CA TRP A 245 -9.38 -11.93 0.57
C TRP A 245 -10.35 -11.75 1.74
N PRO A 246 -11.61 -11.31 1.49
CA PRO A 246 -12.56 -11.04 2.56
C PRO A 246 -12.77 -12.18 3.56
N SER A 247 -12.80 -13.42 3.07
CA SER A 247 -12.96 -14.62 3.90
C SER A 247 -11.72 -14.95 4.74
N SER A 248 -10.53 -14.53 4.31
CA SER A 248 -9.26 -14.85 4.99
C SER A 248 -9.12 -14.14 6.33
N LYS A 249 -9.77 -12.97 6.50
CA LYS A 249 -9.75 -12.21 7.74
C LYS A 249 -10.89 -12.52 8.69
N HIS A 250 -11.90 -13.26 8.24
CA HIS A 250 -13.02 -13.66 9.08
C HIS A 250 -12.57 -14.51 10.29
N LEU A 251 -11.46 -15.24 10.16
CA LEU A 251 -10.81 -15.94 11.27
C LEU A 251 -10.42 -14.98 12.42
N MET A 252 -10.13 -13.72 12.10
CA MET A 252 -9.81 -12.66 13.05
C MET A 252 -10.99 -11.71 13.30
N GLU A 253 -12.22 -11.99 12.83
CA GLU A 253 -13.38 -11.09 12.97
C GLU A 253 -13.58 -10.64 14.42
N GLN A 254 -13.49 -11.57 15.38
CA GLN A 254 -13.63 -11.24 16.81
C GLN A 254 -12.54 -10.27 17.30
N ILE A 255 -11.30 -10.47 16.85
CA ILE A 255 -10.16 -9.62 17.21
C ILE A 255 -10.27 -8.26 16.50
N MET A 256 -10.59 -8.23 15.21
CA MET A 256 -10.76 -6.98 14.45
C MET A 256 -11.99 -6.20 14.91
N THR A 257 -13.05 -6.85 15.38
CA THR A 257 -14.22 -6.18 15.95
C THR A 257 -13.90 -5.56 17.31
N SER A 258 -13.06 -6.22 18.12
CA SER A 258 -12.66 -5.72 19.44
C SER A 258 -11.55 -4.67 19.40
N LYS A 259 -10.50 -4.88 18.62
CA LYS A 259 -9.32 -3.99 18.49
C LYS A 259 -9.43 -2.99 17.33
N GLY A 260 -10.29 -3.23 16.35
CA GLY A 260 -10.44 -2.36 15.19
C GLY A 260 -9.24 -2.37 14.24
N TYR A 261 -9.05 -1.26 13.54
CA TYR A 261 -7.84 -0.99 12.77
C TYR A 261 -6.70 -0.69 13.73
N SER A 262 -5.79 -1.65 13.85
CA SER A 262 -4.75 -1.65 14.87
C SER A 262 -3.50 -2.38 14.38
N ARG A 263 -2.50 -2.39 15.25
CA ARG A 263 -1.23 -3.10 15.10
C ARG A 263 -1.29 -4.40 15.91
N TYR A 264 -0.87 -5.50 15.32
CA TYR A 264 -0.96 -6.85 15.89
C TYR A 264 0.41 -7.47 16.06
N ASP A 265 0.63 -8.09 17.21
CA ASP A 265 1.87 -8.80 17.50
C ASP A 265 1.93 -10.15 16.77
N ASP A 266 3.14 -10.68 16.57
CA ASP A 266 3.35 -11.95 15.87
C ASP A 266 2.53 -13.09 16.49
N SER A 267 2.50 -13.16 17.82
CA SER A 267 1.75 -14.18 18.56
C SER A 267 0.23 -14.07 18.41
N GLU A 268 -0.29 -12.90 18.02
CA GLU A 268 -1.71 -12.73 17.72
C GLU A 268 -2.04 -13.26 16.33
N ILE A 269 -1.16 -12.99 15.36
CA ILE A 269 -1.29 -13.41 13.96
C ILE A 269 -1.08 -14.92 13.82
N GLU A 270 -0.12 -15.49 14.55
CA GLU A 270 0.20 -16.94 14.53
C GLU A 270 -0.97 -17.84 14.95
N LYS A 271 -1.94 -17.30 15.71
CA LYS A 271 -3.16 -18.04 16.08
C LYS A 271 -4.04 -18.39 14.88
N PHE A 272 -3.87 -17.67 13.76
CA PHE A 272 -4.74 -17.78 12.58
C PHE A 272 -3.98 -18.05 11.29
N TYR A 273 -2.70 -17.65 11.21
CA TYR A 273 -1.86 -17.86 10.05
C TYR A 273 -0.56 -18.55 10.47
N ALA A 274 -0.32 -19.75 9.94
CA ALA A 274 0.85 -20.53 10.30
C ALA A 274 2.14 -19.81 9.84
N ARG A 275 3.23 -19.95 10.62
CA ARG A 275 4.47 -19.18 10.39
C ARG A 275 5.09 -19.48 9.02
N GLU A 276 4.92 -20.71 8.53
CA GLU A 276 5.34 -21.19 7.21
C GLU A 276 4.67 -20.46 6.03
N ASP A 277 3.47 -19.90 6.25
CA ASP A 277 2.75 -19.12 5.25
C ASP A 277 3.33 -17.71 5.11
N TRP A 278 4.03 -17.21 6.14
CA TRP A 278 4.55 -15.85 6.14
C TRP A 278 5.74 -15.75 5.20
N LYS A 279 5.71 -14.75 4.32
CA LYS A 279 6.77 -14.50 3.33
C LYS A 279 7.56 -13.25 3.70
N THR A 280 8.88 -13.38 3.66
CA THR A 280 9.81 -12.27 3.82
C THR A 280 10.28 -11.83 2.45
N LEU A 281 10.03 -10.58 2.09
CA LEU A 281 10.36 -10.01 0.80
C LEU A 281 11.80 -9.52 0.79
N ILE A 282 12.71 -10.42 0.42
CA ILE A 282 14.12 -10.11 0.13
C ILE A 282 14.19 -9.57 -1.30
N CYS A 283 14.72 -8.36 -1.46
CA CYS A 283 14.71 -7.66 -2.74
C CYS A 283 16.07 -7.04 -3.02
N ASN A 284 16.61 -7.23 -4.21
CA ASN A 284 17.81 -6.54 -4.67
C ASN A 284 17.49 -5.10 -5.08
N GLN A 285 18.53 -4.25 -5.09
CA GLN A 285 18.41 -2.90 -5.62
C GLN A 285 17.84 -2.91 -7.06
N GLY A 286 16.85 -2.07 -7.29
CA GLY A 286 16.14 -1.93 -8.56
C GLY A 286 14.96 -2.89 -8.72
N GLU A 287 14.79 -3.88 -7.86
CA GLU A 287 13.61 -4.74 -7.89
C GLU A 287 12.36 -3.99 -7.42
N ILE A 288 11.21 -4.43 -7.95
CA ILE A 288 9.93 -3.77 -7.78
C ILE A 288 8.92 -4.81 -7.30
N VAL A 289 8.26 -4.57 -6.17
CA VAL A 289 7.17 -5.40 -5.68
C VAL A 289 5.86 -4.63 -5.81
N ILE A 290 4.84 -5.25 -6.41
CA ILE A 290 3.49 -4.71 -6.46
C ILE A 290 2.68 -5.46 -5.41
N ALA A 291 2.10 -4.78 -4.44
CA ALA A 291 1.42 -5.43 -3.32
C ALA A 291 0.09 -4.76 -2.95
N ASP A 292 -0.87 -5.61 -2.61
CA ASP A 292 -2.16 -5.29 -2.04
C ASP A 292 -2.02 -5.22 -0.52
N THR A 293 -1.77 -4.04 0.02
CA THR A 293 -1.51 -3.91 1.47
C THR A 293 -2.76 -4.06 2.34
N ARG A 294 -3.89 -4.52 1.78
CA ARG A 294 -4.97 -5.14 2.57
C ARG A 294 -4.51 -6.45 3.20
N CYS A 295 -3.53 -7.15 2.62
CA CYS A 295 -2.90 -8.28 3.30
C CYS A 295 -2.24 -7.83 4.60
N TRP A 296 -2.17 -8.75 5.56
CA TRP A 296 -1.34 -8.57 6.74
C TRP A 296 0.12 -8.43 6.33
N HIS A 297 0.71 -7.32 6.73
CA HIS A 297 2.09 -7.01 6.44
C HIS A 297 2.73 -6.18 7.56
N LYS A 298 4.06 -6.15 7.57
CA LYS A 298 4.87 -5.29 8.44
C LYS A 298 6.24 -5.04 7.82
N GLY A 299 6.89 -3.95 8.20
CA GLY A 299 8.33 -3.82 8.00
C GLY A 299 9.06 -4.51 9.14
N THR A 300 10.02 -5.39 8.87
CA THR A 300 10.88 -5.87 9.96
C THR A 300 11.94 -4.82 10.30
N ARG A 301 12.58 -4.98 11.45
CA ARG A 301 13.64 -4.08 11.91
C ARG A 301 14.82 -4.06 10.94
N VAL A 302 15.35 -2.87 10.66
CA VAL A 302 16.66 -2.70 10.04
C VAL A 302 17.70 -2.94 11.13
N LYS A 303 18.49 -4.00 10.98
CA LYS A 303 19.59 -4.33 11.89
C LYS A 303 20.91 -3.74 11.39
N ASN A 304 21.09 -3.64 10.07
CA ASN A 304 22.29 -3.12 9.43
C ASN A 304 21.94 -2.16 8.28
N GLY A 305 22.69 -1.07 8.16
CA GLY A 305 22.57 -0.11 7.07
C GLY A 305 21.22 0.65 7.09
N PHE A 306 20.63 0.84 5.92
CA PHE A 306 19.32 1.47 5.75
C PHE A 306 18.59 0.86 4.57
N ARG A 307 17.28 1.07 4.52
CA ARG A 307 16.41 0.66 3.42
C ARG A 307 15.79 1.91 2.79
N ARG A 308 15.99 2.10 1.49
CA ARG A 308 15.36 3.17 0.72
C ARG A 308 14.37 2.63 -0.29
N VAL A 309 13.13 3.12 -0.23
CA VAL A 309 12.03 2.66 -1.09
C VAL A 309 11.25 3.86 -1.61
N LEU A 310 11.08 3.93 -2.93
CA LEU A 310 10.08 4.77 -3.56
C LEU A 310 8.77 3.98 -3.62
N GLN A 311 7.69 4.55 -3.08
CA GLN A 311 6.43 3.87 -2.85
C GLN A 311 5.24 4.67 -3.40
N PRO A 312 4.96 4.59 -4.72
CA PRO A 312 3.71 5.09 -5.25
C PRO A 312 2.55 4.17 -4.89
N LEU A 313 1.43 4.79 -4.54
CA LEU A 313 0.13 4.14 -4.37
C LEU A 313 -0.75 4.41 -5.58
N TYR A 314 -1.33 3.35 -6.13
CA TYR A 314 -2.30 3.44 -7.22
C TYR A 314 -3.69 3.04 -6.75
N THR A 315 -4.67 3.84 -7.14
CA THR A 315 -6.08 3.59 -6.89
C THR A 315 -6.90 4.06 -8.08
N ALA A 316 -8.12 3.57 -8.19
CA ALA A 316 -9.09 4.10 -9.14
C ALA A 316 -9.81 5.35 -8.62
N ASN A 317 -9.89 5.55 -7.30
CA ASN A 317 -10.53 6.71 -6.67
C ASN A 317 -9.89 7.05 -5.31
N THR A 318 -9.85 8.33 -4.96
CA THR A 318 -9.32 8.86 -3.69
C THR A 318 -10.32 8.79 -2.52
N PHE A 319 -11.51 8.22 -2.72
CA PHE A 319 -12.50 7.98 -1.67
C PHE A 319 -11.87 7.18 -0.52
N CYS A 320 -11.98 7.72 0.70
CA CYS A 320 -11.37 7.25 1.95
C CYS A 320 -9.84 7.38 2.09
N GLN A 321 -9.13 8.02 1.16
CA GLN A 321 -7.65 8.20 1.27
C GLN A 321 -7.20 9.33 2.21
N ASN A 322 -8.10 10.25 2.60
CA ASN A 322 -7.71 11.52 3.21
C ASN A 322 -7.54 11.51 4.74
N LEU A 323 -7.64 10.33 5.36
CA LEU A 323 -7.54 10.19 6.81
C LEU A 323 -6.55 9.07 7.10
N THR A 324 -5.26 9.36 6.89
CA THR A 324 -4.24 8.64 7.64
C THR A 324 -3.97 9.40 8.92
N THR A 325 -4.69 9.01 9.98
CA THR A 325 -4.12 8.98 11.33
C THR A 325 -4.02 7.51 11.72
N ALA A 326 -2.80 6.99 11.69
CA ALA A 326 -2.39 5.88 12.52
C ALA A 326 -1.13 6.34 13.25
#